data_AF-A0A507CCX7-F1
#
_entry.id   AF-A0A507CCX7-F1
#
_cell.length_a   1.000
_cell.length_b   1.000
_cell.length_c   1.000
_cell.angle_alpha   90.00
_cell.angle_beta   90.00
_cell.angle_gamma   90.00
#
_symmetry.space_group_name_H-M   'P 1'
#
loop_
_entity.id
_entity.type
_entity.pdbx_description
1 polymer ?
#
loop_
_entity_poly.entity_id
_entity_poly.type
_entity_poly.pdbx_seq_one_letter_code
_entity_poly.pdbx_strand_id
1 'polypeptide(L)'
;MEVSRRQHPFNQKVTIAFGVGLPQIATSPAPAAMNTTTTITADVQTIDFIHQAILLKPEPDYESLIAIFCVGPHTKEILHLAACYDARHTYDLKTLMGQFVGRHQPKLAAFLVGLISSPDVIDAVGVWNAIRGPGKRLHYLLDILMVKNQQEVNQISASFSDIYGKNMEKLVREEFFGVARDMIDVLISPLQAHDLHPSEMDTEVLYKACRNQHRVDVLEMVHILRRRSAHQLRTVFQIYETKYRQQWVDAVSHAFSGDQRKILLSLGHVAKDPWDFVAVAFEDCLDGYTVNEDRLMRLLVRHRDNMAQVKGAYAARYRRSLYARVEERTSAANSLLGTGLRRTLYELALLAVVANIITQKLLNLPQYITAHNVSVYVSMPTEASTAGIIQDLFQKGKNCYVPQWTSDEMEMVRVNSWEDYQNLPLNKWNIPEPPHDSHRDKVAATDLDLIVMPGLAFDRKGYRMGHGKGYYDRYLGKSVSADSSKKPLSVALALSAQYVDAVPHDEFDLKPDVILNPFV
;
A
#
# COMPACT_ATOMS: atom_id res chain seq x y z
N MET A 1 -32.93 43.28 17.57
CA MET A 1 -33.41 43.12 16.18
C MET A 1 -32.22 42.72 15.33
N GLU A 2 -32.18 41.44 15.01
CA GLU A 2 -31.12 40.78 14.23
C GLU A 2 -31.08 41.33 12.80
N VAL A 3 -29.87 41.61 12.31
CA VAL A 3 -29.63 41.87 10.89
C VAL A 3 -29.04 40.61 10.28
N SER A 4 -29.91 39.93 9.55
CA SER A 4 -29.72 38.83 8.59
C SER A 4 -28.31 38.67 8.01
N ARG A 5 -27.63 37.57 8.36
CA ARG A 5 -26.52 37.01 7.58
C ARG A 5 -27.10 36.21 6.42
N ARG A 6 -26.91 36.70 5.20
CA ARG A 6 -27.20 35.99 3.96
C ARG A 6 -26.47 34.64 3.95
N GLN A 7 -27.24 33.56 3.98
CA GLN A 7 -26.77 32.21 3.64
C GLN A 7 -26.39 32.19 2.16
N HIS A 8 -25.11 31.95 1.86
CA HIS A 8 -24.69 31.53 0.52
C HIS A 8 -25.02 30.04 0.32
N PRO A 9 -25.41 29.61 -0.89
CA PRO A 9 -26.02 28.30 -1.11
C PRO A 9 -24.94 27.21 -1.18
N PHE A 10 -24.63 26.60 -0.03
CA PHE A 10 -23.70 25.47 0.12
C PHE A 10 -24.32 24.11 -0.26
N ASN A 11 -25.36 24.09 -1.10
CA ASN A 11 -26.18 22.90 -1.32
C ASN A 11 -26.33 22.53 -2.81
N GLN A 12 -25.22 22.55 -3.56
CA GLN A 12 -25.19 21.96 -4.90
C GLN A 12 -24.48 20.60 -4.86
N LYS A 13 -25.27 19.57 -5.19
CA LYS A 13 -24.89 18.17 -5.42
C LYS A 13 -23.62 18.09 -6.28
N VAL A 14 -22.55 17.54 -5.72
CA VAL A 14 -21.37 17.12 -6.48
C VAL A 14 -21.45 15.60 -6.65
N THR A 15 -21.82 15.17 -7.84
CA THR A 15 -21.70 13.78 -8.30
C THR A 15 -20.23 13.51 -8.61
N ILE A 16 -19.54 12.75 -7.75
CA ILE A 16 -18.16 12.31 -8.01
C ILE A 16 -18.21 10.94 -8.70
N ALA A 17 -17.39 10.77 -9.72
CA ALA A 17 -17.41 9.68 -10.69
C ALA A 17 -17.07 8.29 -10.09
N PHE A 18 -18.05 7.66 -9.45
CA PHE A 18 -18.30 6.20 -9.48
C PHE A 18 -19.71 5.86 -10.00
N GLY A 19 -20.41 6.84 -10.57
CA GLY A 19 -21.77 6.67 -11.09
C GLY A 19 -22.89 6.77 -10.07
N VAL A 20 -22.61 7.00 -8.78
CA VAL A 20 -23.65 7.38 -7.80
C VAL A 20 -23.02 8.27 -6.71
N GLY A 21 -23.68 9.38 -6.37
CA GLY A 21 -23.25 10.24 -5.26
C GLY A 21 -23.26 9.48 -3.94
N LEU A 22 -22.22 9.69 -3.12
CA LEU A 22 -22.23 9.24 -1.72
C LEU A 22 -23.43 9.89 -1.01
N PRO A 23 -24.32 9.13 -0.35
CA PRO A 23 -25.33 9.72 0.52
C PRO A 23 -24.63 10.41 1.70
N GLN A 24 -25.27 11.44 2.27
CA GLN A 24 -24.83 12.04 3.53
C GLN A 24 -24.72 10.93 4.58
N ILE A 25 -23.50 10.60 4.97
CA ILE A 25 -23.25 9.78 6.15
C ILE A 25 -23.79 10.61 7.31
N ALA A 26 -24.84 10.11 7.97
CA ALA A 26 -25.28 10.69 9.22
C ALA A 26 -24.08 10.73 10.16
N THR A 27 -23.81 11.89 10.76
CA THR A 27 -22.77 12.06 11.77
C THR A 27 -22.89 10.96 12.81
N SER A 28 -22.03 9.96 12.75
CA SER A 28 -22.00 8.91 13.76
C SER A 28 -21.51 9.56 15.06
N PRO A 29 -22.19 9.36 16.21
CA PRO A 29 -21.68 9.85 17.47
C PRO A 29 -20.32 9.23 17.76
N ALA A 30 -19.40 10.04 18.29
CA ALA A 30 -18.05 9.62 18.65
C ALA A 30 -18.07 8.27 19.38
N PRO A 31 -17.27 7.28 18.97
CA PRO A 31 -17.25 5.99 19.63
C PRO A 31 -16.77 6.15 21.07
N ALA A 32 -17.48 5.50 21.99
CA ALA A 32 -17.14 5.48 23.41
C ALA A 32 -15.71 4.93 23.60
N ALA A 33 -14.93 5.63 24.41
CA ALA A 33 -13.52 5.34 24.68
C ALA A 33 -13.33 3.88 25.15
N MET A 34 -12.69 3.06 24.31
CA MET A 34 -12.08 1.80 24.75
C MET A 34 -10.67 2.08 25.26
N ASN A 35 -10.50 1.96 26.58
CA ASN A 35 -9.20 1.88 27.22
C ASN A 35 -8.56 0.52 26.92
N THR A 36 -7.40 0.50 26.25
CA THR A 36 -6.10 0.05 26.79
C THR A 36 -5.02 -0.02 25.69
N THR A 37 -3.98 0.80 25.88
CA THR A 37 -2.54 0.52 25.68
C THR A 37 -1.99 0.26 24.27
N THR A 38 -1.65 1.35 23.57
CA THR A 38 -0.30 1.74 23.07
C THR A 38 -0.54 2.80 22.00
N THR A 39 -0.63 4.06 22.41
CA THR A 39 -0.98 5.18 21.52
C THR A 39 0.24 5.58 20.71
N ILE A 40 0.29 5.23 19.42
CA ILE A 40 1.24 5.81 18.46
C ILE A 40 0.78 7.25 18.23
N THR A 41 1.27 8.22 18.99
CA THR A 41 0.84 9.63 18.80
C THR A 41 1.28 10.12 17.43
N ALA A 42 0.34 10.28 16.50
CA ALA A 42 0.59 11.03 15.27
C ALA A 42 0.96 12.47 15.65
N ASP A 43 2.09 12.97 15.13
CA ASP A 43 2.53 14.34 15.40
C ASP A 43 1.46 15.32 14.93
N VAL A 44 1.13 16.27 15.80
CA VAL A 44 0.19 17.37 15.53
C VAL A 44 0.59 18.11 14.26
N GLN A 45 1.89 18.26 14.01
CA GLN A 45 2.39 18.89 12.79
C GLN A 45 1.97 18.15 11.52
N THR A 46 2.00 16.81 11.53
CA THR A 46 1.56 15.98 10.41
C THR A 46 0.06 16.13 10.13
N ILE A 47 -0.76 16.19 11.19
CA ILE A 47 -2.22 16.34 11.06
C ILE A 47 -2.59 17.70 10.46
N ASP A 48 -1.99 18.77 10.99
CA ASP A 48 -2.24 20.13 10.52
C ASP A 48 -1.69 20.30 9.08
N PHE A 49 -0.58 19.64 8.74
CA PHE A 49 -0.04 19.61 7.39
C PHE A 49 -0.98 18.90 6.40
N ILE A 50 -1.59 17.77 6.76
CA ILE A 50 -2.63 17.10 5.93
C ILE A 50 -3.79 18.06 5.67
N HIS A 51 -4.25 18.78 6.70
CA HIS A 51 -5.33 19.75 6.56
C HIS A 51 -4.97 20.87 5.57
N GLN A 52 -3.76 21.41 5.68
CA GLN A 52 -3.25 22.44 4.76
C GLN A 52 -3.07 21.92 3.34
N ALA A 53 -2.52 20.71 3.16
CA ALA A 53 -2.32 20.09 1.85
C ALA A 53 -3.65 19.90 1.11
N ILE A 54 -4.73 19.54 1.79
CA ILE A 54 -6.06 19.37 1.16
C ILE A 54 -6.69 20.73 0.81
N LEU A 55 -6.51 21.74 1.66
CA LEU A 55 -7.16 23.05 1.51
C LEU A 55 -6.33 24.08 0.72
N LEU A 56 -5.12 23.71 0.29
CA LEU A 56 -4.27 24.56 -0.54
C LEU A 56 -5.03 25.02 -1.79
N LYS A 57 -4.80 26.27 -2.21
CA LYS A 57 -5.42 26.86 -3.41
C LYS A 57 -4.34 27.26 -4.42
N PRO A 58 -4.59 27.10 -5.74
CA PRO A 58 -5.87 26.77 -6.37
C PRO A 58 -6.23 25.27 -6.39
N GLU A 59 -5.29 24.37 -6.10
CA GLU A 59 -5.50 22.91 -6.04
C GLU A 59 -4.82 22.31 -4.80
N PRO A 60 -5.31 21.15 -4.30
CA PRO A 60 -4.65 20.39 -3.25
C PRO A 60 -3.22 19.99 -3.60
N ASP A 61 -2.36 19.88 -2.58
CA ASP A 61 -1.01 19.34 -2.72
C ASP A 61 -1.05 17.80 -2.78
N TYR A 62 -1.21 17.29 -4.00
CA TYR A 62 -1.29 15.85 -4.24
C TYR A 62 0.01 15.13 -3.86
N GLU A 63 1.18 15.73 -4.09
CA GLU A 63 2.47 15.07 -3.84
C GLU A 63 2.65 14.79 -2.35
N SER A 64 2.34 15.76 -1.50
CA SER A 64 2.36 15.62 -0.05
C SER A 64 1.35 14.59 0.45
N LEU A 65 0.10 14.63 -0.04
CA LEU A 65 -0.92 13.65 0.37
C LEU A 65 -0.49 12.23 -0.01
N ILE A 66 0.08 12.06 -1.18
CA ILE A 66 0.48 10.75 -1.66
C ILE A 66 1.69 10.28 -0.86
N ALA A 67 2.67 11.14 -0.57
CA ALA A 67 3.80 10.82 0.31
C ALA A 67 3.34 10.31 1.68
N ILE A 68 2.42 11.04 2.34
CA ILE A 68 1.91 10.70 3.67
C ILE A 68 1.17 9.36 3.68
N PHE A 69 0.20 9.19 2.77
CA PHE A 69 -0.69 8.04 2.80
C PHE A 69 -0.13 6.81 2.07
N CYS A 70 0.90 6.97 1.24
CA CYS A 70 1.41 5.85 0.42
C CYS A 70 2.81 5.37 0.84
N VAL A 71 3.71 6.23 1.34
CA VAL A 71 5.12 5.85 1.66
C VAL A 71 5.37 5.41 3.09
N GLY A 72 4.63 5.92 4.06
CA GLY A 72 5.04 5.81 5.46
C GLY A 72 4.46 4.63 6.25
N PRO A 73 3.12 4.44 6.30
CA PRO A 73 2.55 3.66 7.42
C PRO A 73 1.81 2.40 6.98
N HIS A 74 1.83 1.30 7.76
CA HIS A 74 0.93 0.16 7.56
C HIS A 74 -0.55 0.58 7.73
N THR A 75 -1.51 -0.24 7.27
CA THR A 75 -2.95 0.12 7.32
C THR A 75 -3.39 0.63 8.69
N LYS A 76 -2.92 0.01 9.78
CA LYS A 76 -3.25 0.42 11.15
C LYS A 76 -2.83 1.87 11.48
N GLU A 77 -1.65 2.27 11.04
CA GLU A 77 -1.10 3.61 11.32
C GLU A 77 -1.82 4.67 10.49
N ILE A 78 -2.20 4.36 9.25
CA ILE A 78 -3.04 5.25 8.44
C ILE A 78 -4.42 5.45 9.07
N LEU A 79 -5.05 4.38 9.53
CA LEU A 79 -6.34 4.48 10.19
C LEU A 79 -6.24 5.26 11.51
N HIS A 80 -5.14 5.09 12.24
CA HIS A 80 -4.88 5.88 13.44
C HIS A 80 -4.71 7.37 13.11
N LEU A 81 -3.92 7.69 12.08
CA LEU A 81 -3.72 9.05 11.59
C LEU A 81 -5.05 9.71 11.18
N ALA A 82 -5.90 8.97 10.45
CA ALA A 82 -7.24 9.44 10.09
C ALA A 82 -8.11 9.69 11.33
N ALA A 83 -8.11 8.80 12.31
CA ALA A 83 -8.85 9.00 13.55
C ALA A 83 -8.34 10.20 14.37
N CYS A 84 -7.02 10.41 14.42
CA CYS A 84 -6.43 11.58 15.06
C CYS A 84 -6.80 12.89 14.34
N TYR A 85 -6.88 12.87 13.01
CA TYR A 85 -7.36 13.99 12.21
C TYR A 85 -8.83 14.31 12.54
N ASP A 86 -9.70 13.29 12.50
CA ASP A 86 -11.14 13.43 12.74
C ASP A 86 -11.45 13.93 14.16
N ALA A 87 -10.61 13.59 15.14
CA ALA A 87 -10.73 14.08 16.51
C ALA A 87 -10.35 15.57 16.67
N ARG A 88 -9.59 16.14 15.73
CA ARG A 88 -9.03 17.50 15.81
C ARG A 88 -9.74 18.50 14.92
N HIS A 89 -10.33 18.06 13.81
CA HIS A 89 -10.97 18.92 12.84
C HIS A 89 -12.49 18.72 12.80
N THR A 90 -13.21 19.75 12.36
CA THR A 90 -14.68 19.71 12.26
C THR A 90 -15.21 18.82 11.15
N TYR A 91 -14.41 18.59 10.10
CA TYR A 91 -14.77 17.73 8.99
C TYR A 91 -13.88 16.50 9.02
N ASP A 92 -14.47 15.33 8.84
CA ASP A 92 -13.70 14.09 8.76
C ASP A 92 -12.84 14.06 7.49
N LEU A 93 -11.69 13.40 7.60
CA LEU A 93 -10.66 13.35 6.57
C LEU A 93 -11.19 12.74 5.27
N LYS A 94 -12.06 11.72 5.35
CA LYS A 94 -12.65 11.06 4.17
C LYS A 94 -13.53 12.03 3.39
N THR A 95 -14.40 12.75 4.08
CA THR A 95 -15.26 13.78 3.49
C THR A 95 -14.42 14.89 2.86
N LEU A 96 -13.39 15.36 3.57
CA LEU A 96 -12.53 16.43 3.07
C LEU A 96 -11.77 16.00 1.80
N MET A 97 -11.12 14.83 1.82
CA MET A 97 -10.44 14.26 0.66
C MET A 97 -11.41 14.05 -0.51
N GLY A 98 -12.55 13.43 -0.23
CA GLY A 98 -13.59 13.19 -1.24
C GLY A 98 -14.02 14.47 -1.94
N GLN A 99 -14.25 15.56 -1.20
CA GLN A 99 -14.73 16.82 -1.77
C GLN A 99 -13.63 17.62 -2.47
N PHE A 100 -12.51 17.88 -1.80
CA PHE A 100 -11.49 18.82 -2.29
C PHE A 100 -10.55 18.19 -3.30
N VAL A 101 -10.05 16.97 -3.01
CA VAL A 101 -9.27 16.21 -3.99
C VAL A 101 -10.19 15.74 -5.11
N GLY A 102 -11.38 15.24 -4.79
CA GLY A 102 -12.28 14.66 -5.79
C GLY A 102 -12.85 15.65 -6.81
N ARG A 103 -12.88 16.95 -6.47
CA ARG A 103 -13.27 18.02 -7.40
C ARG A 103 -12.33 18.12 -8.61
N HIS A 104 -11.05 17.85 -8.42
CA HIS A 104 -10.01 17.97 -9.45
C HIS A 104 -9.52 16.59 -9.92
N GLN A 105 -9.42 15.63 -9.00
CA GLN A 105 -8.85 14.29 -9.20
C GLN A 105 -9.73 13.21 -8.55
N PRO A 106 -10.90 12.85 -9.15
CA PRO A 106 -11.87 11.93 -8.56
C PRO A 106 -11.30 10.53 -8.27
N LYS A 107 -10.40 10.04 -9.13
CA LYS A 107 -9.76 8.72 -8.99
C LYS A 107 -8.68 8.72 -7.90
N LEU A 108 -7.93 9.81 -7.75
CA LEU A 108 -7.00 9.97 -6.64
C LEU A 108 -7.72 10.05 -5.31
N ALA A 109 -8.79 10.84 -5.24
CA ALA A 109 -9.62 10.93 -4.04
C ALA A 109 -10.17 9.56 -3.63
N ALA A 110 -10.66 8.78 -4.60
CA ALA A 110 -11.12 7.42 -4.35
C ALA A 110 -10.03 6.51 -3.76
N PHE A 111 -8.82 6.57 -4.31
CA PHE A 111 -7.71 5.78 -3.84
C PHE A 111 -7.28 6.18 -2.42
N LEU A 112 -7.11 7.48 -2.17
CA LEU A 112 -6.73 8.00 -0.85
C LEU A 112 -7.79 7.71 0.21
N VAL A 113 -9.08 7.89 -0.12
CA VAL A 113 -10.20 7.50 0.75
C VAL A 113 -10.19 5.99 1.02
N GLY A 114 -9.83 5.18 0.02
CA GLY A 114 -9.60 3.75 0.19
C GLY A 114 -8.51 3.45 1.21
N LEU A 115 -7.35 4.11 1.13
CA LEU A 115 -6.25 3.91 2.08
C LEU A 115 -6.61 4.24 3.53
N ILE A 116 -7.44 5.26 3.74
CA ILE A 116 -7.88 5.68 5.09
C ILE A 116 -9.18 4.99 5.53
N SER A 117 -9.63 3.95 4.82
CA SER A 117 -10.82 3.17 5.16
C SER A 117 -10.46 1.80 5.71
N SER A 118 -11.28 1.30 6.64
CA SER A 118 -11.08 -0.03 7.18
C SER A 118 -11.29 -1.10 6.08
N PRO A 119 -10.64 -2.27 6.19
CA PRO A 119 -10.74 -3.32 5.17
C PRO A 119 -12.18 -3.72 4.82
N ASP A 120 -13.05 -3.84 5.83
CA ASP A 120 -14.47 -4.16 5.69
C ASP A 120 -15.26 -3.08 4.92
N VAL A 121 -14.95 -1.80 5.12
CA VAL A 121 -15.54 -0.68 4.37
C VAL A 121 -15.09 -0.71 2.91
N ILE A 122 -13.79 -0.92 2.66
CA ILE A 122 -13.25 -1.03 1.29
C ILE A 122 -13.93 -2.17 0.54
N ASP A 123 -14.06 -3.32 1.19
CA ASP A 123 -14.69 -4.50 0.60
C ASP A 123 -16.20 -4.31 0.42
N ALA A 124 -16.91 -3.66 1.35
CA ALA A 124 -18.33 -3.32 1.19
C ALA A 124 -18.57 -2.43 -0.04
N VAL A 125 -17.74 -1.40 -0.23
CA VAL A 125 -17.76 -0.55 -1.43
C VAL A 125 -17.42 -1.37 -2.68
N GLY A 126 -16.46 -2.31 -2.57
CA GLY A 126 -16.12 -3.25 -3.63
C GLY A 126 -17.29 -4.14 -4.05
N VAL A 127 -18.05 -4.68 -3.08
CA VAL A 127 -19.27 -5.47 -3.33
C VAL A 127 -20.34 -4.62 -3.98
N TRP A 128 -20.56 -3.39 -3.51
CA TRP A 128 -21.51 -2.48 -4.14
C TRP A 128 -21.15 -2.21 -5.61
N ASN A 129 -19.89 -1.94 -5.89
CA ASN A 129 -19.40 -1.74 -7.25
C ASN A 129 -19.51 -2.99 -8.11
N ALA A 130 -19.35 -4.18 -7.52
CA ALA A 130 -19.59 -5.45 -8.22
C ALA A 130 -21.06 -5.58 -8.65
N ILE A 131 -22.01 -5.15 -7.82
CA ILE A 131 -23.45 -5.35 -8.06
C ILE A 131 -24.09 -4.20 -8.85
N ARG A 132 -23.72 -2.96 -8.53
CA ARG A 132 -24.36 -1.73 -9.04
C ARG A 132 -23.44 -0.88 -9.89
N GLY A 133 -22.16 -1.23 -10.00
CA GLY A 133 -21.18 -0.47 -10.76
C GLY A 133 -21.21 -0.73 -12.28
N PRO A 134 -20.56 0.15 -13.07
CA PRO A 134 -20.38 -0.03 -14.49
C PRO A 134 -19.32 -1.10 -14.81
N GLY A 135 -19.58 -1.95 -15.81
CA GLY A 135 -18.62 -2.94 -16.31
C GLY A 135 -18.73 -4.35 -15.70
N LYS A 136 -17.72 -5.19 -15.92
CA LYS A 136 -17.72 -6.62 -15.59
C LYS A 136 -17.90 -6.84 -14.06
N ARG A 137 -18.94 -7.56 -13.64
CA ARG A 137 -19.46 -7.60 -12.25
C ARG A 137 -18.88 -8.70 -11.35
N LEU A 138 -18.73 -9.92 -11.89
CA LEU A 138 -18.34 -11.07 -11.08
C LEU A 138 -16.95 -10.96 -10.47
N HIS A 139 -15.95 -10.55 -11.26
CA HIS A 139 -14.56 -10.62 -10.82
C HIS A 139 -14.24 -9.70 -9.64
N TYR A 140 -14.91 -8.55 -9.53
CA TYR A 140 -14.82 -7.67 -8.35
C TYR A 140 -15.26 -8.40 -7.08
N LEU A 141 -16.33 -9.19 -7.19
CA LEU A 141 -16.86 -9.98 -6.10
C LEU A 141 -15.91 -11.13 -5.75
N LEU A 142 -15.32 -11.80 -6.75
CA LEU A 142 -14.35 -12.88 -6.52
C LEU A 142 -13.07 -12.37 -5.86
N ASP A 143 -12.55 -11.21 -6.27
CA ASP A 143 -11.36 -10.58 -5.67
C ASP A 143 -11.53 -10.30 -4.17
N ILE A 144 -12.78 -10.23 -3.70
CA ILE A 144 -13.15 -10.10 -2.28
C ILE A 144 -13.35 -11.49 -1.70
N LEU A 145 -14.40 -12.20 -2.12
CA LEU A 145 -14.91 -13.38 -1.44
C LEU A 145 -13.90 -14.55 -1.41
N MET A 146 -13.02 -14.65 -2.40
CA MET A 146 -12.11 -15.80 -2.54
C MET A 146 -11.04 -15.85 -1.45
N VAL A 147 -10.74 -14.73 -0.80
CA VAL A 147 -9.67 -14.62 0.20
C VAL A 147 -10.20 -14.28 1.59
N LYS A 148 -11.52 -14.36 1.81
CA LYS A 148 -12.17 -14.00 3.07
C LYS A 148 -12.70 -15.21 3.82
N ASN A 149 -12.49 -15.19 5.14
CA ASN A 149 -13.15 -16.12 6.04
C ASN A 149 -14.58 -15.65 6.38
N GLN A 150 -15.36 -16.49 7.06
CA GLN A 150 -16.77 -16.17 7.35
C GLN A 150 -16.94 -14.96 8.29
N GLN A 151 -16.03 -14.76 9.25
CA GLN A 151 -16.09 -13.62 10.14
C GLN A 151 -15.87 -12.31 9.37
N GLU A 152 -14.91 -12.30 8.44
CA GLU A 152 -14.66 -11.15 7.58
C GLU A 152 -15.85 -10.88 6.65
N VAL A 153 -16.46 -11.91 6.05
CA VAL A 153 -17.67 -11.74 5.22
C VAL A 153 -18.82 -11.12 6.03
N ASN A 154 -18.99 -11.54 7.29
CA ASN A 154 -20.01 -10.96 8.18
C ASN A 154 -19.70 -9.48 8.51
N GLN A 155 -18.43 -9.13 8.73
CA GLN A 155 -18.01 -7.73 8.93
C GLN A 155 -18.28 -6.88 7.69
N ILE A 156 -17.98 -7.40 6.50
CA ILE A 156 -18.29 -6.73 5.23
C ILE A 156 -19.80 -6.51 5.09
N SER A 157 -20.61 -7.52 5.45
CA SER A 157 -22.08 -7.41 5.41
C SER A 157 -22.61 -6.32 6.36
N ALA A 158 -22.06 -6.25 7.57
CA ALA A 158 -22.39 -5.19 8.54
C ALA A 158 -22.05 -3.79 7.98
N SER A 159 -20.82 -3.59 7.52
CA SER A 159 -20.38 -2.31 6.96
C SER A 159 -21.14 -1.94 5.69
N PHE A 160 -21.51 -2.92 4.86
CA PHE A 160 -22.37 -2.70 3.70
C PHE A 160 -23.76 -2.20 4.10
N SER A 161 -24.36 -2.78 5.14
CA SER A 161 -25.64 -2.33 5.68
C SER A 161 -25.54 -0.91 6.25
N ASP A 162 -24.46 -0.61 6.97
CA ASP A 162 -24.24 0.73 7.55
C ASP A 162 -24.08 1.81 6.48
N ILE A 163 -23.33 1.52 5.41
CA ILE A 163 -23.06 2.47 4.32
C ILE A 163 -24.30 2.66 3.42
N TYR A 164 -24.98 1.59 3.05
CA TYR A 164 -26.01 1.62 2.00
C TYR A 164 -27.45 1.49 2.52
N GLY A 165 -27.65 1.09 3.78
CA GLY A 165 -28.98 0.78 4.32
C GLY A 165 -29.66 -0.39 3.60
N LYS A 166 -28.88 -1.34 3.08
CA LYS A 166 -29.36 -2.48 2.27
C LYS A 166 -28.73 -3.78 2.75
N ASN A 167 -29.43 -4.89 2.56
CA ASN A 167 -28.88 -6.22 2.82
C ASN A 167 -27.99 -6.68 1.66
N MET A 168 -26.71 -6.97 1.97
CA MET A 168 -25.71 -7.35 0.98
C MET A 168 -26.07 -8.66 0.28
N GLU A 169 -26.38 -9.71 1.04
CA GLU A 169 -26.59 -11.06 0.51
C GLU A 169 -27.79 -11.11 -0.44
N LYS A 170 -28.87 -10.41 -0.09
CA LYS A 170 -30.04 -10.25 -0.94
C LYS A 170 -29.67 -9.60 -2.27
N LEU A 171 -28.95 -8.48 -2.24
CA LEU A 171 -28.56 -7.77 -3.46
C LEU A 171 -27.60 -8.59 -4.32
N VAL A 172 -26.67 -9.32 -3.72
CA VAL A 172 -25.80 -10.26 -4.44
C VAL A 172 -26.63 -11.33 -5.14
N ARG A 173 -27.60 -11.95 -4.44
CA ARG A 173 -28.47 -13.00 -5.03
C ARG A 173 -29.36 -12.50 -6.15
N GLU A 174 -29.80 -11.24 -6.09
CA GLU A 174 -30.62 -10.61 -7.14
C GLU A 174 -29.83 -10.29 -8.41
N GLU A 175 -28.50 -10.14 -8.29
CA GLU A 175 -27.63 -9.71 -9.38
C GLU A 175 -27.18 -10.85 -10.30
N PHE A 176 -27.01 -12.05 -9.74
CA PHE A 176 -26.55 -13.22 -10.48
C PHE A 176 -27.68 -14.21 -10.72
N PHE A 177 -27.56 -15.05 -11.75
CA PHE A 177 -28.59 -16.00 -12.15
C PHE A 177 -28.06 -17.45 -12.28
N GLY A 178 -28.98 -18.41 -12.25
CA GLY A 178 -28.68 -19.82 -12.47
C GLY A 178 -27.69 -20.42 -11.46
N VAL A 179 -26.92 -21.43 -11.88
CA VAL A 179 -25.98 -22.15 -11.03
C VAL A 179 -24.87 -21.23 -10.49
N ALA A 180 -24.44 -20.21 -11.25
CA ALA A 180 -23.43 -19.26 -10.79
C ALA A 180 -23.91 -18.46 -9.56
N ARG A 181 -25.18 -18.04 -9.54
CA ARG A 181 -25.79 -17.41 -8.35
C ARG A 181 -25.72 -18.33 -7.13
N ASP A 182 -26.04 -19.60 -7.32
CA ASP A 182 -26.04 -20.58 -6.24
C ASP A 182 -24.62 -20.84 -5.72
N MET A 183 -23.63 -20.87 -6.61
CA MET A 183 -22.21 -20.97 -6.22
C MET A 183 -21.78 -19.74 -5.41
N ILE A 184 -22.20 -18.54 -5.79
CA ILE A 184 -21.92 -17.31 -5.02
C ILE A 184 -22.63 -17.34 -3.67
N ASP A 185 -23.86 -17.83 -3.62
CA ASP A 185 -24.60 -18.01 -2.37
C ASP A 185 -23.85 -18.96 -1.41
N VAL A 186 -23.27 -20.02 -1.95
CA VAL A 186 -22.37 -20.92 -1.19
C VAL A 186 -21.13 -20.18 -0.69
N LEU A 187 -20.58 -19.20 -1.41
CA LEU A 187 -19.37 -18.46 -0.99
C LEU A 187 -19.66 -17.47 0.14
N ILE A 188 -20.82 -16.80 0.12
CA ILE A 188 -21.20 -15.79 1.14
C ILE A 188 -21.82 -16.42 2.39
N SER A 189 -22.42 -17.60 2.27
CA SER A 189 -23.09 -18.26 3.38
C SER A 189 -22.12 -18.95 4.34
N PRO A 190 -22.43 -19.06 5.65
CA PRO A 190 -21.64 -19.86 6.58
C PRO A 190 -21.46 -21.30 6.11
N LEU A 191 -20.25 -21.83 6.27
CA LEU A 191 -20.00 -23.25 6.08
C LEU A 191 -20.70 -24.04 7.18
N GLN A 192 -21.60 -24.94 6.79
CA GLN A 192 -22.13 -25.94 7.72
C GLN A 192 -21.09 -27.02 8.02
N ALA A 193 -21.11 -27.54 9.25
CA ALA A 193 -20.33 -28.71 9.62
C ALA A 193 -20.80 -29.91 8.77
N HIS A 194 -19.84 -30.61 8.18
CA HIS A 194 -20.09 -31.82 7.39
C HIS A 194 -18.93 -32.79 7.60
N ASP A 195 -19.20 -34.08 7.49
CA ASP A 195 -18.17 -35.10 7.57
C ASP A 195 -17.08 -34.87 6.51
N LEU A 196 -15.83 -34.99 6.94
CA LEU A 196 -14.67 -34.93 6.06
C LEU A 196 -14.57 -36.27 5.33
N HIS A 197 -14.67 -36.25 4.01
CA HIS A 197 -14.45 -37.42 3.18
C HIS A 197 -12.97 -37.61 2.84
N PRO A 198 -12.53 -38.84 2.53
CA PRO A 198 -11.20 -39.09 1.94
C PRO A 198 -11.01 -38.36 0.61
N SER A 199 -9.77 -37.99 0.31
CA SER A 199 -9.43 -37.24 -0.92
C SER A 199 -9.87 -37.96 -2.20
N GLU A 200 -9.85 -39.29 -2.23
CA GLU A 200 -10.32 -40.10 -3.36
C GLU A 200 -11.80 -39.89 -3.66
N MET A 201 -12.62 -39.75 -2.62
CA MET A 201 -14.06 -39.53 -2.78
C MET A 201 -14.36 -38.11 -3.27
N ASP A 202 -13.64 -37.12 -2.75
CA ASP A 202 -13.71 -35.74 -3.26
C ASP A 202 -13.29 -35.67 -4.74
N THR A 203 -12.25 -36.42 -5.14
CA THR A 203 -11.82 -36.52 -6.53
C THR A 203 -12.92 -37.06 -7.46
N GLU A 204 -13.67 -38.09 -7.03
CA GLU A 204 -14.82 -38.60 -7.81
C GLU A 204 -15.92 -37.55 -7.97
N VAL A 205 -16.20 -36.78 -6.92
CA VAL A 205 -17.20 -35.70 -6.96
C VAL A 205 -16.79 -34.62 -7.98
N LEU A 206 -15.54 -34.17 -7.94
CA LEU A 206 -15.00 -33.20 -8.89
C LEU A 206 -15.10 -33.70 -10.34
N TYR A 207 -14.78 -34.97 -10.58
CA TYR A 207 -14.86 -35.58 -11.91
C TYR A 207 -16.29 -35.67 -12.41
N LYS A 208 -17.21 -36.16 -11.56
CA LYS A 208 -18.65 -36.25 -11.87
C LYS A 208 -19.23 -34.87 -12.18
N ALA A 209 -18.87 -33.85 -11.41
CA ALA A 209 -19.30 -32.48 -11.63
C ALA A 209 -18.85 -31.96 -13.01
N CYS A 210 -17.60 -32.20 -13.41
CA CYS A 210 -17.08 -31.80 -14.72
C CYS A 210 -17.72 -32.57 -15.89
N ARG A 211 -18.10 -33.85 -15.70
CA ARG A 211 -18.73 -34.67 -16.74
C ARG A 211 -20.20 -34.34 -16.95
N ASN A 212 -20.96 -34.25 -15.86
CA ASN A 212 -22.41 -34.17 -15.93
C ASN A 212 -22.93 -32.74 -15.81
N GLN A 213 -22.22 -31.88 -15.08
CA GLN A 213 -22.60 -30.47 -14.86
C GLN A 213 -23.98 -30.32 -14.18
N HIS A 214 -24.44 -31.37 -13.49
CA HIS A 214 -25.67 -31.31 -12.71
C HIS A 214 -25.48 -30.36 -11.54
N ARG A 215 -26.49 -29.50 -11.31
CA ARG A 215 -26.45 -28.44 -10.27
C ARG A 215 -25.97 -28.95 -8.90
N VAL A 216 -26.45 -30.11 -8.46
CA VAL A 216 -26.07 -30.71 -7.16
C VAL A 216 -24.57 -31.04 -7.11
N ASP A 217 -24.05 -31.69 -8.16
CA ASP A 217 -22.63 -32.08 -8.23
C ASP A 217 -21.71 -30.85 -8.30
N VAL A 218 -22.12 -29.80 -9.02
CA VAL A 218 -21.37 -28.54 -9.12
C VAL A 218 -21.30 -27.81 -7.77
N LEU A 219 -22.41 -27.75 -7.03
CA LEU A 219 -22.43 -27.12 -5.71
C LEU A 219 -21.63 -27.90 -4.67
N GLU A 220 -21.65 -29.24 -4.73
CA GLU A 220 -20.80 -30.05 -3.86
C GLU A 220 -19.32 -29.85 -4.17
N MET A 221 -18.95 -29.75 -5.45
CA MET A 221 -17.59 -29.36 -5.85
C MET A 221 -17.18 -28.00 -5.26
N VAL A 222 -18.05 -26.98 -5.29
CA VAL A 222 -17.77 -25.68 -4.66
C VAL A 222 -17.59 -25.82 -3.14
N HIS A 223 -18.42 -26.63 -2.48
CA HIS A 223 -18.27 -26.92 -1.05
C HIS A 223 -16.93 -27.58 -0.72
N ILE A 224 -16.51 -28.58 -1.50
CA ILE A 224 -15.20 -29.25 -1.34
C ILE A 224 -14.08 -28.23 -1.48
N LEU A 225 -14.06 -27.45 -2.56
CA LEU A 225 -13.02 -26.47 -2.84
C LEU A 225 -12.93 -25.36 -1.78
N ARG A 226 -14.06 -24.99 -1.15
CA ARG A 226 -14.11 -23.98 -0.09
C ARG A 226 -13.74 -24.53 1.29
N ARG A 227 -14.06 -25.80 1.58
CA ARG A 227 -13.95 -26.40 2.93
C ARG A 227 -12.62 -27.08 3.18
N ARG A 228 -12.04 -27.73 2.18
CA ARG A 228 -10.86 -28.58 2.37
C ARG A 228 -9.62 -27.74 2.62
N SER A 229 -8.73 -28.26 3.45
CA SER A 229 -7.42 -27.64 3.68
C SER A 229 -6.60 -27.62 2.38
N ALA A 230 -5.65 -26.68 2.28
CA ALA A 230 -4.78 -26.58 1.12
C ALA A 230 -3.99 -27.89 0.86
N HIS A 231 -3.64 -28.65 1.90
CA HIS A 231 -2.99 -29.95 1.74
C HIS A 231 -3.92 -30.98 1.11
N GLN A 232 -5.14 -31.11 1.63
CA GLN A 232 -6.14 -32.04 1.08
C GLN A 232 -6.47 -31.70 -0.38
N LEU A 233 -6.67 -30.42 -0.72
CA LEU A 233 -6.97 -30.02 -2.11
C LEU A 233 -5.81 -30.32 -3.06
N ARG A 234 -4.56 -30.14 -2.64
CA ARG A 234 -3.39 -30.57 -3.43
C ARG A 234 -3.41 -32.08 -3.68
N THR A 235 -3.73 -32.89 -2.66
CA THR A 235 -3.88 -34.34 -2.82
C THR A 235 -5.02 -34.68 -3.78
N VAL A 236 -6.19 -34.05 -3.64
CA VAL A 236 -7.35 -34.25 -4.53
C VAL A 236 -6.98 -33.96 -5.99
N PHE A 237 -6.29 -32.84 -6.25
CA PHE A 237 -5.85 -32.48 -7.61
C PHE A 237 -4.81 -33.47 -8.16
N GLN A 238 -3.87 -33.92 -7.34
CA GLN A 238 -2.87 -34.91 -7.74
C GLN A 238 -3.51 -36.27 -8.07
N ILE A 239 -4.48 -36.72 -7.26
CA ILE A 239 -5.24 -37.96 -7.54
C ILE A 239 -6.04 -37.77 -8.83
N TYR A 240 -6.71 -36.63 -9.01
CA TYR A 240 -7.47 -36.31 -10.22
C TYR A 240 -6.60 -36.43 -11.48
N GLU A 241 -5.44 -35.79 -11.48
CA GLU A 241 -4.49 -35.80 -12.59
C GLU A 241 -3.96 -37.20 -12.89
N THR A 242 -3.63 -37.96 -11.86
CA THR A 242 -3.11 -39.33 -12.02
C THR A 242 -4.19 -40.27 -12.55
N LYS A 243 -5.40 -40.20 -11.98
CA LYS A 243 -6.50 -41.12 -12.26
C LYS A 243 -7.14 -40.89 -13.62
N TYR A 244 -7.40 -39.63 -13.97
CA TYR A 244 -8.10 -39.26 -15.20
C TYR A 244 -7.19 -38.73 -16.31
N ARG A 245 -5.87 -38.64 -16.06
CA ARG A 245 -4.85 -38.18 -17.01
C ARG A 245 -5.18 -36.79 -17.60
N GLN A 246 -5.75 -35.92 -16.78
CA GLN A 246 -6.16 -34.57 -17.17
C GLN A 246 -5.92 -33.60 -16.01
N GLN A 247 -5.39 -32.42 -16.32
CA GLN A 247 -5.26 -31.32 -15.36
C GLN A 247 -6.65 -30.79 -14.97
N TRP A 248 -6.87 -30.53 -13.69
CA TRP A 248 -8.19 -30.06 -13.22
C TRP A 248 -8.60 -28.73 -13.89
N VAL A 249 -7.63 -27.83 -14.13
CA VAL A 249 -7.84 -26.54 -14.81
C VAL A 249 -8.41 -26.76 -16.22
N ASP A 250 -7.86 -27.74 -16.94
CA ASP A 250 -8.33 -28.09 -18.28
C ASP A 250 -9.72 -28.72 -18.21
N ALA A 251 -9.96 -29.62 -17.26
CA ALA A 251 -11.27 -30.24 -17.07
C ALA A 251 -12.37 -29.20 -16.84
N VAL A 252 -12.13 -28.24 -15.95
CA VAL A 252 -13.07 -27.15 -15.65
C VAL A 252 -13.24 -26.21 -16.85
N SER A 253 -12.15 -25.89 -17.56
CA SER A 253 -12.21 -24.99 -18.72
C SER A 253 -13.02 -25.57 -19.88
N HIS A 254 -12.96 -26.89 -20.09
CA HIS A 254 -13.74 -27.58 -21.11
C HIS A 254 -15.19 -27.83 -20.67
N ALA A 255 -15.42 -28.15 -19.39
CA ALA A 255 -16.74 -28.46 -18.88
C ALA A 255 -17.62 -27.21 -18.71
N PHE A 256 -17.10 -26.14 -18.12
CA PHE A 256 -17.89 -24.99 -17.73
C PHE A 256 -17.63 -23.79 -18.64
N SER A 257 -18.53 -22.81 -18.62
CA SER A 257 -18.36 -21.54 -19.32
C SER A 257 -18.81 -20.36 -18.47
N GLY A 258 -18.53 -19.14 -18.96
CA GLY A 258 -18.95 -17.91 -18.31
C GLY A 258 -18.54 -17.83 -16.84
N ASP A 259 -19.51 -17.52 -15.99
CA ASP A 259 -19.31 -17.23 -14.57
C ASP A 259 -19.02 -18.48 -13.74
N GLN A 260 -19.60 -19.63 -14.08
CA GLN A 260 -19.30 -20.90 -13.41
C GLN A 260 -17.82 -21.26 -13.57
N ARG A 261 -17.30 -21.16 -14.80
CA ARG A 261 -15.87 -21.41 -15.08
C ARG A 261 -14.99 -20.49 -14.25
N LYS A 262 -15.29 -19.19 -14.22
CA LYS A 262 -14.49 -18.20 -13.48
C LYS A 262 -14.48 -18.53 -11.98
N ILE A 263 -15.63 -18.78 -11.37
CA ILE A 263 -15.71 -19.11 -9.93
C ILE A 263 -14.89 -20.35 -9.61
N LEU A 264 -15.04 -21.42 -10.42
CA LEU A 264 -14.33 -22.68 -10.19
C LEU A 264 -12.83 -22.52 -10.35
N LEU A 265 -12.38 -21.88 -11.42
CA LEU A 265 -10.96 -21.59 -11.64
C LEU A 265 -10.37 -20.75 -10.51
N SER A 266 -11.07 -19.70 -10.06
CA SER A 266 -10.66 -18.89 -8.90
C SER A 266 -10.51 -19.73 -7.64
N LEU A 267 -11.48 -20.60 -7.33
CA LEU A 267 -11.42 -21.48 -6.16
C LEU A 267 -10.20 -22.42 -6.21
N GLY A 268 -9.87 -22.98 -7.37
CA GLY A 268 -8.70 -23.83 -7.45
C GLY A 268 -7.37 -23.07 -7.47
N HIS A 269 -7.34 -21.81 -7.94
CA HIS A 269 -6.18 -20.94 -7.70
C HIS A 269 -5.95 -20.73 -6.20
N VAL A 270 -6.99 -20.34 -5.46
CA VAL A 270 -6.91 -20.16 -4.00
C VAL A 270 -6.52 -21.45 -3.29
N ALA A 271 -7.04 -22.60 -3.73
CA ALA A 271 -6.70 -23.90 -3.17
C ALA A 271 -5.20 -24.25 -3.31
N LYS A 272 -4.57 -23.79 -4.40
CA LYS A 272 -3.13 -23.99 -4.63
C LYS A 272 -2.32 -23.00 -3.79
N ASP A 273 -2.60 -21.71 -3.97
CA ASP A 273 -1.98 -20.59 -3.27
C ASP A 273 -2.90 -19.36 -3.41
N PRO A 274 -3.43 -18.79 -2.30
CA PRO A 274 -4.23 -17.58 -2.34
C PRO A 274 -3.53 -16.41 -3.07
N TRP A 275 -2.20 -16.33 -3.01
CA TRP A 275 -1.45 -15.26 -3.67
C TRP A 275 -1.30 -15.48 -5.17
N ASP A 276 -1.38 -16.72 -5.67
CA ASP A 276 -1.46 -17.02 -7.11
C ASP A 276 -2.78 -16.47 -7.69
N PHE A 277 -3.89 -16.63 -6.97
CA PHE A 277 -5.17 -16.01 -7.36
C PHE A 277 -5.07 -14.49 -7.42
N VAL A 278 -4.49 -13.85 -6.40
CA VAL A 278 -4.31 -12.39 -6.38
C VAL A 278 -3.38 -11.94 -7.52
N ALA A 279 -2.29 -12.66 -7.80
CA ALA A 279 -1.40 -12.37 -8.91
C ALA A 279 -2.13 -12.43 -10.28
N VAL A 280 -3.01 -13.42 -10.48
CA VAL A 280 -3.89 -13.50 -11.66
C VAL A 280 -4.83 -12.30 -11.72
N ALA A 281 -5.42 -11.88 -10.60
CA ALA A 281 -6.28 -10.71 -10.57
C ALA A 281 -5.54 -9.41 -10.96
N PHE A 282 -4.29 -9.26 -10.55
CA PHE A 282 -3.42 -8.16 -11.00
C PHE A 282 -3.13 -8.24 -12.50
N GLU A 283 -2.77 -9.42 -13.03
CA GLU A 283 -2.53 -9.56 -14.47
C GLU A 283 -3.79 -9.29 -15.28
N ASP A 284 -4.96 -9.77 -14.86
CA ASP A 284 -6.24 -9.47 -15.52
C ASP A 284 -6.58 -7.97 -15.55
N CYS A 285 -6.00 -7.16 -14.66
CA CYS A 285 -6.14 -5.69 -14.74
C CYS A 285 -5.25 -5.09 -15.82
N LEU A 286 -4.10 -5.71 -16.06
CA LEU A 286 -3.02 -5.20 -16.90
C LEU A 286 -3.12 -5.75 -18.32
N ASP A 287 -3.65 -6.96 -18.46
CA ASP A 287 -3.85 -7.68 -19.71
C ASP A 287 -5.09 -7.19 -20.46
N GLY A 288 -4.94 -6.93 -21.76
CA GLY A 288 -6.01 -6.35 -22.60
C GLY A 288 -5.55 -5.14 -23.42
N TYR A 289 -6.49 -4.45 -24.08
CA TYR A 289 -6.18 -3.23 -24.86
C TYR A 289 -6.01 -1.99 -23.97
N THR A 290 -6.77 -1.92 -22.87
CA THR A 290 -6.70 -0.87 -21.85
C THR A 290 -6.52 -1.48 -20.46
N VAL A 291 -5.90 -0.73 -19.54
CA VAL A 291 -5.76 -1.15 -18.15
C VAL A 291 -7.09 -0.96 -17.41
N ASN A 292 -7.49 -1.93 -16.60
CA ASN A 292 -8.63 -1.78 -15.69
C ASN A 292 -8.19 -1.07 -14.40
N GLU A 293 -8.08 0.24 -14.51
CA GLU A 293 -7.51 1.12 -13.50
C GLU A 293 -8.24 1.05 -12.16
N ASP A 294 -9.57 0.99 -12.18
CA ASP A 294 -10.39 0.94 -10.97
C ASP A 294 -10.16 -0.36 -10.19
N ARG A 295 -10.00 -1.49 -10.91
CA ARG A 295 -9.70 -2.79 -10.27
C ARG A 295 -8.28 -2.81 -9.74
N LEU A 296 -7.33 -2.29 -10.51
CA LEU A 296 -5.94 -2.18 -10.08
C LEU A 296 -5.82 -1.35 -8.79
N MET A 297 -6.45 -0.18 -8.73
CA MET A 297 -6.45 0.68 -7.53
C MET A 297 -7.02 -0.07 -6.30
N ARG A 298 -8.14 -0.77 -6.45
CA ARG A 298 -8.72 -1.56 -5.33
C ARG A 298 -7.82 -2.70 -4.88
N LEU A 299 -7.20 -3.43 -5.81
CA LEU A 299 -6.27 -4.51 -5.46
C LEU A 299 -5.03 -3.97 -4.75
N LEU A 300 -4.51 -2.80 -5.16
CA LEU A 300 -3.39 -2.12 -4.51
C LEU A 300 -3.73 -1.71 -3.06
N VAL A 301 -4.90 -1.11 -2.84
CA VAL A 301 -5.36 -0.75 -1.49
C VAL A 301 -5.57 -2.01 -0.64
N ARG A 302 -6.32 -3.00 -1.16
CA ARG A 302 -6.67 -4.22 -0.42
C ARG A 302 -5.45 -5.03 0.01
N HIS A 303 -4.47 -5.18 -0.87
CA HIS A 303 -3.32 -6.05 -0.64
C HIS A 303 -2.06 -5.30 -0.21
N ARG A 304 -2.21 -4.04 0.23
CA ARG A 304 -1.09 -3.19 0.65
C ARG A 304 -0.18 -3.86 1.68
N ASP A 305 -0.75 -4.40 2.75
CA ASP A 305 0.00 -5.07 3.82
C ASP A 305 0.56 -6.45 3.41
N ASN A 306 0.11 -7.00 2.28
CA ASN A 306 0.56 -8.30 1.76
C ASN A 306 1.25 -8.20 0.40
N MET A 307 1.70 -7.01 0.03
CA MET A 307 2.25 -6.75 -1.30
C MET A 307 3.55 -7.53 -1.57
N ALA A 308 4.29 -7.90 -0.53
CA ALA A 308 5.48 -8.74 -0.66
C ALA A 308 5.11 -10.16 -1.17
N GLN A 309 4.08 -10.77 -0.59
CA GLN A 309 3.56 -12.07 -0.99
C GLN A 309 2.99 -12.02 -2.42
N VAL A 310 2.23 -10.98 -2.74
CA VAL A 310 1.68 -10.75 -4.08
C VAL A 310 2.81 -10.64 -5.12
N LYS A 311 3.84 -9.84 -4.85
CA LYS A 311 5.01 -9.68 -5.73
C LYS A 311 5.74 -11.01 -5.93
N GLY A 312 5.92 -11.79 -4.86
CA GLY A 312 6.53 -13.12 -4.91
C GLY A 312 5.75 -14.10 -5.79
N ALA A 313 4.43 -14.21 -5.57
CA ALA A 313 3.56 -15.08 -6.36
C ALA A 313 3.49 -14.65 -7.83
N TYR A 314 3.39 -13.35 -8.10
CA TYR A 314 3.39 -12.82 -9.46
C TYR A 314 4.71 -13.14 -10.19
N ALA A 315 5.86 -12.94 -9.53
CA ALA A 315 7.16 -13.28 -10.11
C ALA A 315 7.31 -14.78 -10.38
N ALA A 316 6.86 -15.63 -9.45
CA ALA A 316 6.88 -17.08 -9.63
C ALA A 316 6.02 -17.54 -10.82
N ARG A 317 4.86 -16.90 -11.02
CA ARG A 317 3.90 -17.25 -12.07
C ARG A 317 4.31 -16.73 -13.46
N TYR A 318 4.60 -15.44 -13.56
CA TYR A 318 4.79 -14.74 -14.83
C TYR A 318 6.26 -14.54 -15.20
N ARG A 319 7.20 -14.95 -14.33
CA ARG A 319 8.65 -14.78 -14.51
C ARG A 319 9.06 -13.32 -14.77
N ARG A 320 8.28 -12.38 -14.23
CA ARG A 320 8.51 -10.92 -14.31
C ARG A 320 8.03 -10.27 -13.02
N SER A 321 8.60 -9.13 -12.66
CA SER A 321 8.08 -8.36 -11.54
C SER A 321 6.72 -7.72 -11.87
N LEU A 322 5.81 -7.75 -10.89
CA LEU A 322 4.54 -7.01 -10.98
C LEU A 322 4.79 -5.53 -11.23
N TYR A 323 5.85 -4.98 -10.62
CA TYR A 323 6.26 -3.60 -10.83
C TYR A 323 6.54 -3.29 -12.31
N ALA A 324 7.44 -4.05 -12.94
CA ALA A 324 7.82 -3.82 -14.33
C ALA A 324 6.62 -4.02 -15.27
N ARG A 325 5.69 -4.91 -14.92
CA ARG A 325 4.44 -5.07 -15.69
C ARG A 325 3.54 -3.85 -15.59
N VAL A 326 3.29 -3.35 -14.37
CA VAL A 326 2.47 -2.16 -14.17
C VAL A 326 3.10 -0.98 -14.92
N GLU A 327 4.40 -0.75 -14.73
CA GLU A 327 5.17 0.31 -15.38
C GLU A 327 5.10 0.24 -16.91
N GLU A 328 5.32 -0.95 -17.50
CA GLU A 328 5.20 -1.18 -18.94
C GLU A 328 3.81 -0.79 -19.45
N ARG A 329 2.76 -1.23 -18.77
CA ARG A 329 1.37 -1.07 -19.22
C ARG A 329 0.84 0.34 -19.01
N THR A 330 1.30 1.02 -17.97
CA THR A 330 0.99 2.43 -17.74
C THR A 330 1.81 3.36 -18.62
N SER A 331 3.02 2.96 -19.02
CA SER A 331 3.89 3.75 -19.92
C SER A 331 3.58 3.55 -21.41
N ALA A 332 3.17 2.34 -21.83
CA ALA A 332 2.79 2.06 -23.21
C ALA A 332 1.43 2.65 -23.61
N ALA A 333 0.55 2.93 -22.64
CA ALA A 333 -0.74 3.57 -22.85
C ALA A 333 -0.67 5.11 -23.04
N ASN A 334 0.53 5.63 -23.32
CA ASN A 334 0.84 7.05 -23.50
C ASN A 334 0.14 7.72 -24.71
N SER A 335 -0.53 6.96 -25.59
CA SER A 335 -1.25 7.50 -26.75
C SER A 335 -2.78 7.57 -26.61
N LEU A 336 -3.39 6.91 -25.60
CA LEU A 336 -4.85 6.64 -25.62
C LEU A 336 -5.60 6.77 -24.27
N LEU A 337 -4.97 7.14 -23.16
CA LEU A 337 -5.65 7.26 -21.85
C LEU A 337 -5.78 8.71 -21.34
N GLY A 338 -6.94 9.03 -20.76
CA GLY A 338 -7.33 10.37 -20.29
C GLY A 338 -6.51 10.88 -19.10
N THR A 339 -6.29 12.20 -19.08
CA THR A 339 -5.37 12.97 -18.23
C THR A 339 -5.53 12.83 -16.73
N GLY A 340 -6.70 12.41 -16.22
CA GLY A 340 -6.98 12.35 -14.77
C GLY A 340 -6.35 11.15 -14.05
N LEU A 341 -6.24 9.98 -14.71
CA LEU A 341 -5.60 8.81 -14.09
C LEU A 341 -4.09 8.70 -14.43
N ARG A 342 -3.64 9.54 -15.37
CA ARG A 342 -2.24 9.81 -15.71
C ARG A 342 -1.38 10.21 -14.50
N ARG A 343 -1.99 10.79 -13.46
CA ARG A 343 -1.31 11.29 -12.25
C ARG A 343 -1.43 10.32 -11.07
N THR A 344 -2.62 9.78 -10.83
CA THR A 344 -2.92 8.88 -9.70
C THR A 344 -2.21 7.53 -9.74
N LEU A 345 -2.24 6.79 -10.85
CA LEU A 345 -1.49 5.52 -10.94
C LEU A 345 0.02 5.74 -11.04
N TYR A 346 0.43 6.89 -11.58
CA TYR A 346 1.82 7.33 -11.56
C TYR A 346 2.22 7.51 -10.10
N GLU A 347 1.64 8.43 -9.33
CA GLU A 347 2.01 8.77 -7.95
C GLU A 347 1.99 7.58 -6.95
N LEU A 348 1.13 6.58 -7.16
CA LEU A 348 1.00 5.39 -6.31
C LEU A 348 2.00 4.27 -6.60
N ALA A 349 2.34 4.09 -7.88
CA ALA A 349 3.51 3.29 -8.25
C ALA A 349 4.79 4.08 -7.93
N LEU A 350 4.78 5.39 -8.17
CA LEU A 350 5.90 6.31 -8.08
C LEU A 350 6.46 6.39 -6.67
N LEU A 351 5.72 6.16 -5.58
CA LEU A 351 6.26 6.34 -4.23
C LEU A 351 7.04 5.16 -3.65
N ALA A 352 6.62 3.92 -3.93
CA ALA A 352 7.48 2.75 -3.70
C ALA A 352 8.66 2.70 -4.69
N VAL A 353 8.54 3.43 -5.80
CA VAL A 353 9.52 3.55 -6.88
C VAL A 353 10.48 4.70 -6.66
N VAL A 354 10.07 5.80 -6.05
CA VAL A 354 10.85 7.02 -5.78
C VAL A 354 11.89 6.72 -4.72
N ALA A 355 11.49 6.06 -3.62
CA ALA A 355 12.43 5.59 -2.61
C ALA A 355 13.44 4.57 -3.20
N ASN A 356 12.98 3.67 -4.09
CA ASN A 356 13.85 2.73 -4.78
C ASN A 356 14.74 3.42 -5.83
N ILE A 357 14.28 4.43 -6.57
CA ILE A 357 15.09 5.18 -7.55
C ILE A 357 16.20 5.93 -6.82
N ILE A 358 15.88 6.65 -5.75
CA ILE A 358 16.89 7.36 -4.95
C ILE A 358 17.92 6.36 -4.40
N THR A 359 17.45 5.21 -3.90
CA THR A 359 18.31 4.11 -3.46
C THR A 359 19.20 3.64 -4.61
N GLN A 360 18.65 3.24 -5.76
CA GLN A 360 19.44 2.76 -6.91
C GLN A 360 20.40 3.82 -7.45
N LYS A 361 20.02 5.10 -7.45
CA LYS A 361 20.91 6.21 -7.83
C LYS A 361 22.11 6.28 -6.88
N LEU A 362 21.88 6.22 -5.56
CA LEU A 362 22.94 6.17 -4.57
C LEU A 362 23.83 4.93 -4.78
N LEU A 363 23.23 3.75 -4.94
CA LEU A 363 23.96 2.48 -5.10
C LEU A 363 24.85 2.46 -6.37
N ASN A 364 24.48 3.24 -7.39
CA ASN A 364 25.22 3.36 -8.65
C ASN A 364 26.22 4.53 -8.67
N LEU A 365 26.29 5.37 -7.62
CA LEU A 365 27.32 6.40 -7.55
C LEU A 365 28.70 5.73 -7.48
N PRO A 366 29.68 6.12 -8.32
CA PRO A 366 31.03 5.59 -8.25
C PRO A 366 31.64 5.70 -6.85
N GLN A 367 31.34 6.81 -6.15
CA GLN A 367 31.80 7.06 -4.79
C GLN A 367 31.15 6.14 -3.77
N TYR A 368 29.88 5.74 -3.97
CA TYR A 368 29.25 4.75 -3.10
C TYR A 368 29.84 3.36 -3.33
N ILE A 369 30.08 3.00 -4.60
CA ILE A 369 30.66 1.70 -4.97
C ILE A 369 32.03 1.51 -4.31
N THR A 370 32.88 2.55 -4.28
CA THR A 370 34.23 2.49 -3.68
C THR A 370 34.29 2.81 -2.19
N ALA A 371 33.25 3.40 -1.60
CA ALA A 371 33.22 3.74 -0.18
C ALA A 371 33.24 2.49 0.72
N HIS A 372 34.02 2.52 1.79
CA HIS A 372 34.08 1.46 2.79
C HIS A 372 33.42 1.88 4.10
N ASN A 373 33.61 3.14 4.51
CA ASN A 373 32.99 3.70 5.71
C ASN A 373 31.85 4.65 5.30
N VAL A 374 30.61 4.21 5.46
CA VAL A 374 29.42 4.96 5.04
C VAL A 374 28.54 5.27 6.23
N SER A 375 28.23 6.55 6.41
CA SER A 375 27.21 7.00 7.36
C SER A 375 25.86 7.11 6.66
N VAL A 376 24.81 6.56 7.27
CA VAL A 376 23.43 6.61 6.78
C VAL A 376 22.51 7.01 7.92
N TYR A 377 21.64 7.99 7.68
CA TYR A 377 20.61 8.33 8.65
C TYR A 377 19.58 7.21 8.79
N VAL A 378 19.02 7.05 10.00
CA VAL A 378 17.88 6.15 10.21
C VAL A 378 16.62 6.94 9.89
N SER A 379 15.94 6.55 8.80
CA SER A 379 14.87 7.35 8.21
C SER A 379 13.62 7.44 9.07
N MET A 380 13.08 8.65 9.20
CA MET A 380 11.74 8.94 9.70
C MET A 380 10.68 8.71 8.61
N PRO A 381 9.38 8.58 8.98
CA PRO A 381 8.30 8.38 8.01
C PRO A 381 8.19 9.48 6.94
N THR A 382 8.64 10.70 7.23
CA THR A 382 8.63 11.85 6.32
C THR A 382 9.88 11.97 5.45
N GLU A 383 10.85 11.07 5.62
CA GLU A 383 12.13 11.08 4.92
C GLU A 383 12.20 9.94 3.89
N ALA A 384 13.20 9.97 3.00
CA ALA A 384 13.42 8.85 2.11
C ALA A 384 13.87 7.61 2.91
N SER A 385 13.22 6.47 2.70
CA SER A 385 13.57 5.25 3.44
C SER A 385 15.01 4.82 3.16
N THR A 386 15.79 4.58 4.21
CA THR A 386 17.20 4.16 4.11
C THR A 386 17.45 2.70 4.45
N ALA A 387 16.43 1.96 4.87
CA ALA A 387 16.57 0.55 5.27
C ALA A 387 17.21 -0.33 4.18
N GLY A 388 16.81 -0.11 2.91
CA GLY A 388 17.39 -0.84 1.77
C GLY A 388 18.87 -0.49 1.51
N ILE A 389 19.28 0.75 1.80
CA ILE A 389 20.68 1.19 1.68
C ILE A 389 21.51 0.52 2.77
N ILE A 390 21.02 0.54 4.02
CA ILE A 390 21.68 -0.11 5.16
C ILE A 390 21.86 -1.61 4.91
N GLN A 391 20.83 -2.27 4.38
CA GLN A 391 20.90 -3.67 4.00
C GLN A 391 21.98 -3.94 2.93
N ASP A 392 22.06 -3.11 1.89
CA ASP A 392 23.08 -3.24 0.84
C ASP A 392 24.52 -3.01 1.36
N LEU A 393 24.72 -2.07 2.29
CA LEU A 393 26.02 -1.85 2.94
C LEU A 393 26.53 -3.15 3.58
N PHE A 394 25.67 -3.83 4.35
CA PHE A 394 26.03 -5.11 4.97
C PHE A 394 26.26 -6.23 3.96
N GLN A 395 25.43 -6.32 2.92
CA GLN A 395 25.60 -7.31 1.85
C GLN A 395 26.94 -7.15 1.12
N LYS A 396 27.44 -5.91 0.99
CA LYS A 396 28.72 -5.58 0.35
C LYS A 396 29.91 -5.56 1.32
N GLY A 397 29.70 -5.91 2.60
CA GLY A 397 30.76 -5.92 3.61
C GLY A 397 31.32 -4.53 3.95
N LYS A 398 30.53 -3.46 3.73
CA LYS A 398 30.90 -2.08 4.07
C LYS A 398 30.58 -1.80 5.55
N ASN A 399 31.31 -0.87 6.16
CA ASN A 399 31.03 -0.41 7.51
C ASN A 399 29.86 0.59 7.49
N CYS A 400 28.78 0.26 8.19
CA CYS A 400 27.61 1.11 8.34
C CYS A 400 27.69 1.89 9.67
N TYR A 401 27.57 3.20 9.57
CA TYR A 401 27.47 4.10 10.71
C TYR A 401 26.13 4.83 10.67
N VAL A 402 25.50 5.01 11.82
CA VAL A 402 24.25 5.75 11.95
C VAL A 402 24.40 6.88 12.97
N PRO A 403 23.64 7.97 12.85
CA PRO A 403 23.70 9.05 13.82
C PRO A 403 23.18 8.59 15.17
N GLN A 404 23.90 8.94 16.23
CA GLN A 404 23.46 8.88 17.61
C GLN A 404 23.69 10.27 18.21
N TRP A 405 22.66 10.85 18.83
CA TRP A 405 22.76 12.16 19.46
C TRP A 405 22.82 12.03 20.98
N THR A 406 23.74 12.75 21.60
CA THR A 406 23.69 13.07 23.04
C THR A 406 22.95 14.39 23.24
N SER A 407 22.80 14.87 24.48
CA SER A 407 22.05 16.10 24.77
C SER A 407 22.48 17.31 23.93
N ASP A 408 23.75 17.38 23.51
CA ASP A 408 24.30 18.54 22.81
C ASP A 408 25.09 18.20 21.52
N GLU A 409 25.52 16.95 21.30
CA GLU A 409 26.34 16.57 20.16
C GLU A 409 25.83 15.32 19.41
N MET A 410 25.96 15.32 18.08
CA MET A 410 25.74 14.15 17.24
C MET A 410 27.07 13.47 16.93
N GLU A 411 27.11 12.16 17.10
CA GLU A 411 28.21 11.28 16.72
C GLU A 411 27.69 10.22 15.74
N MET A 412 28.61 9.60 14.99
CA MET A 412 28.29 8.49 14.11
C MET A 412 28.81 7.20 14.75
N VAL A 413 27.89 6.26 15.02
CA VAL A 413 28.20 4.99 15.71
C VAL A 413 27.99 3.80 14.79
N ARG A 414 28.83 2.79 14.97
CA ARG A 414 28.83 1.60 14.12
C ARG A 414 27.63 0.69 14.41
N VAL A 415 27.02 0.21 13.33
CA VAL A 415 26.08 -0.91 13.33
C VAL A 415 26.79 -2.11 12.71
N ASN A 416 26.79 -3.25 13.41
CA ASN A 416 27.68 -4.37 13.11
C ASN A 416 27.12 -5.35 12.09
N SER A 417 25.79 -5.43 11.97
CA SER A 417 25.11 -6.32 11.03
C SER A 417 23.68 -5.86 10.77
N TRP A 418 23.05 -6.47 9.77
CA TRP A 418 21.62 -6.28 9.52
C TRP A 418 20.77 -6.73 10.73
N GLU A 419 21.16 -7.80 11.40
CA GLU A 419 20.50 -8.27 12.62
C GLU A 419 20.66 -7.28 13.79
N ASP A 420 21.85 -6.69 13.95
CA ASP A 420 22.09 -5.62 14.93
C ASP A 420 21.18 -4.41 14.65
N TYR A 421 21.07 -3.99 13.38
CA TYR A 421 20.14 -2.92 12.97
C TYR A 421 18.68 -3.25 13.31
N GLN A 422 18.22 -4.46 12.98
CA GLN A 422 16.84 -4.90 13.23
C GLN A 422 16.50 -5.00 14.73
N ASN A 423 17.53 -5.22 15.57
CA ASN A 423 17.38 -5.35 17.02
C ASN A 423 17.66 -4.03 17.77
N LEU A 424 17.91 -2.92 17.08
CA LEU A 424 18.03 -1.62 17.72
C LEU A 424 16.73 -1.27 18.44
N PRO A 425 16.79 -0.79 19.70
CA PRO A 425 15.61 -0.34 20.39
C PRO A 425 14.99 0.84 19.67
N LEU A 426 13.67 0.90 19.70
CA LEU A 426 12.93 2.03 19.16
C LEU A 426 12.94 3.17 20.17
N ASN A 427 13.21 4.38 19.71
CA ASN A 427 13.09 5.57 20.53
C ASN A 427 11.63 6.02 20.68
N LYS A 428 11.39 7.16 21.36
CA LYS A 428 10.05 7.71 21.62
C LYS A 428 9.22 7.99 20.34
N TRP A 429 9.86 7.99 19.17
CA TRP A 429 9.28 8.25 17.86
C TRP A 429 9.20 7.00 16.98
N ASN A 430 9.37 5.80 17.55
CA ASN A 430 9.44 4.52 16.84
C ASN A 430 10.57 4.42 15.80
N ILE A 431 11.63 5.21 15.95
CA ILE A 431 12.80 5.16 15.08
C ILE A 431 13.83 4.22 15.72
N PRO A 432 14.42 3.26 14.98
CA PRO A 432 15.53 2.46 15.46
C PRO A 432 16.70 3.35 15.87
N GLU A 433 17.08 3.33 17.15
CA GLU A 433 18.13 4.18 17.68
C GLU A 433 19.15 3.35 18.48
N PRO A 434 20.46 3.52 18.22
CA PRO A 434 21.49 2.89 19.05
C PRO A 434 21.39 3.35 20.52
N PRO A 435 21.44 2.43 21.51
CA PRO A 435 21.42 2.79 22.92
C PRO A 435 22.58 3.71 23.31
N HIS A 436 22.34 4.77 24.09
CA HIS A 436 23.39 5.72 24.50
C HIS A 436 24.45 5.12 25.45
N ASP A 437 24.12 4.02 26.14
CA ASP A 437 25.02 3.27 27.01
C ASP A 437 25.83 2.20 26.25
N SER A 438 25.57 2.03 24.95
CA SER A 438 26.30 1.06 24.14
C SER A 438 27.71 1.58 23.83
N HIS A 439 28.73 0.80 24.18
CA HIS A 439 30.14 1.04 23.80
C HIS A 439 30.36 0.74 22.31
N ARG A 440 29.59 1.39 21.43
CA ARG A 440 29.72 1.24 19.97
C ARG A 440 30.91 2.03 19.46
N ASP A 441 31.58 1.48 18.45
CA ASP A 441 32.68 2.15 17.76
C ASP A 441 32.18 3.46 17.14
N LYS A 442 32.84 4.56 17.49
CA LYS A 442 32.58 5.89 16.91
C LYS A 442 33.52 6.13 15.74
N VAL A 443 33.07 6.89 14.75
CA VAL A 443 33.90 7.29 13.60
C VAL A 443 34.01 8.80 13.54
N ALA A 444 35.20 9.31 13.23
CA ALA A 444 35.38 10.74 12.96
C ALA A 444 34.85 11.09 11.56
N ALA A 445 34.42 12.34 11.37
CA ALA A 445 33.94 12.79 10.06
C ALA A 445 34.98 12.61 8.93
N THR A 446 36.27 12.73 9.25
CA THR A 446 37.40 12.56 8.32
C THR A 446 37.66 11.10 7.92
N ASP A 447 37.17 10.14 8.69
CA ASP A 447 37.35 8.70 8.44
C ASP A 447 36.18 8.09 7.64
N LEU A 448 35.12 8.87 7.41
CA LEU A 448 34.02 8.51 6.53
C LEU A 448 34.38 8.77 5.07
N ASP A 449 33.93 7.88 4.19
CA ASP A 449 34.05 8.08 2.74
C ASP A 449 32.80 8.76 2.17
N LEU A 450 31.62 8.45 2.73
CA LEU A 450 30.32 8.97 2.29
C LEU A 450 29.36 9.18 3.46
N ILE A 451 28.65 10.30 3.46
CA ILE A 451 27.61 10.64 4.43
C ILE A 451 26.28 10.82 3.69
N VAL A 452 25.32 9.94 3.97
CA VAL A 452 23.93 10.06 3.52
C VAL A 452 23.14 10.83 4.58
N MET A 453 22.54 11.96 4.19
CA MET A 453 21.81 12.84 5.11
C MET A 453 20.36 13.10 4.67
N PRO A 454 19.45 13.28 5.63
CA PRO A 454 18.06 13.62 5.35
C PRO A 454 17.86 15.13 5.23
N GLY A 455 16.71 15.57 4.72
CA GLY A 455 16.27 16.96 4.78
C GLY A 455 14.76 17.06 4.84
N LEU A 456 14.25 18.11 5.47
CA LEU A 456 12.85 18.50 5.46
C LEU A 456 12.48 19.26 4.18
N ALA A 457 13.39 20.10 3.70
CA ALA A 457 13.22 20.87 2.48
C ALA A 457 14.55 21.05 1.75
N PHE A 458 14.48 21.24 0.44
CA PHE A 458 15.59 21.47 -0.47
C PHE A 458 15.25 22.61 -1.41
N ASP A 459 16.23 23.40 -1.85
CA ASP A 459 16.02 24.37 -2.92
C ASP A 459 16.85 24.07 -4.17
N ARG A 460 16.55 24.78 -5.24
CA ARG A 460 17.27 24.64 -6.53
C ARG A 460 18.71 25.14 -6.47
N LYS A 461 19.11 25.86 -5.40
CA LYS A 461 20.48 26.33 -5.18
C LYS A 461 21.32 25.31 -4.40
N GLY A 462 20.73 24.17 -4.04
CA GLY A 462 21.39 23.08 -3.35
C GLY A 462 21.40 23.23 -1.83
N TYR A 463 20.61 24.14 -1.25
CA TYR A 463 20.44 24.22 0.19
C TYR A 463 19.45 23.18 0.70
N ARG A 464 19.64 22.77 1.95
CA ARG A 464 18.85 21.76 2.66
C ARG A 464 18.43 22.31 4.01
N MET A 465 17.18 22.12 4.38
CA MET A 465 16.67 22.40 5.73
C MET A 465 16.62 21.12 6.55
N GLY A 466 17.25 21.09 7.71
CA GLY A 466 17.06 20.05 8.72
C GLY A 466 16.04 20.47 9.79
N HIS A 467 15.94 19.70 10.88
CA HIS A 467 15.08 20.03 12.04
C HIS A 467 15.58 21.20 12.92
N GLY A 468 16.46 22.06 12.41
CA GLY A 468 16.90 23.29 13.08
C GLY A 468 17.92 23.13 14.21
N LYS A 469 18.50 21.94 14.42
CA LYS A 469 19.57 21.71 15.44
C LYS A 469 21.00 21.76 14.89
N GLY A 470 21.16 21.92 13.58
CA GLY A 470 22.46 22.01 12.91
C GLY A 470 23.39 20.83 13.16
N TYR A 471 22.87 19.62 13.41
CA TYR A 471 23.71 18.47 13.77
C TYR A 471 24.65 18.06 12.62
N TYR A 472 24.10 17.91 11.41
CA TYR A 472 24.91 17.57 10.24
C TYR A 472 25.89 18.68 9.89
N ASP A 473 25.47 19.95 9.97
CA ASP A 473 26.31 21.10 9.66
C ASP A 473 27.50 21.20 10.62
N ARG A 474 27.26 21.02 11.93
CA ARG A 474 28.34 20.94 12.94
C ARG A 474 29.24 19.72 12.72
N TYR A 475 28.67 18.56 12.39
CA TYR A 475 29.45 17.34 12.17
C TYR A 475 30.33 17.42 10.91
N LEU A 476 29.81 17.98 9.82
CA LEU A 476 30.56 18.28 8.60
C LEU A 476 31.58 19.40 8.83
N GLY A 477 31.26 20.41 9.64
CA GLY A 477 32.19 21.47 10.03
C GLY A 477 33.47 20.92 10.67
N LYS A 478 33.37 19.84 11.46
CA LYS A 478 34.53 19.17 12.07
C LYS A 478 35.53 18.65 11.03
N SER A 479 35.10 18.22 9.84
CA SER A 479 36.03 17.78 8.77
C SER A 479 36.61 18.95 7.98
N VAL A 480 35.89 20.07 7.86
CA VAL A 480 36.37 21.30 7.21
C VAL A 480 37.44 21.99 8.06
N SER A 481 37.31 21.96 9.39
CA SER A 481 38.26 22.59 10.32
C SER A 481 39.56 21.81 10.54
N ALA A 482 39.62 20.53 10.15
CA ALA A 482 40.70 19.62 10.53
C ALA A 482 41.95 19.67 9.62
N ASP A 483 42.02 20.60 8.65
CA ASP A 483 43.10 20.70 7.63
C ASP A 483 43.43 19.33 6.98
N SER A 484 42.43 18.46 6.91
CA SER A 484 42.57 17.09 6.43
C SER A 484 42.31 17.07 4.92
N SER A 485 43.20 16.43 4.17
CA SER A 485 43.07 16.25 2.71
C SER A 485 41.88 15.39 2.27
N LYS A 486 41.13 14.81 3.21
CA LYS A 486 40.03 13.87 2.96
C LYS A 486 38.71 14.38 3.57
N LYS A 487 37.85 14.95 2.73
CA LYS A 487 36.46 15.30 3.06
C LYS A 487 35.53 14.17 2.58
N PRO A 488 34.62 13.63 3.42
CA PRO A 488 33.62 12.67 2.98
C PRO A 488 32.70 13.29 1.93
N LEU A 489 32.24 12.49 0.96
CA LEU A 489 31.19 12.94 0.04
C LEU A 489 29.86 13.05 0.81
N SER A 490 29.27 14.24 0.83
CA SER A 490 27.94 14.46 1.39
C SER A 490 26.85 14.29 0.34
N VAL A 491 25.95 13.33 0.56
CA VAL A 491 24.82 13.03 -0.31
C VAL A 491 23.52 13.21 0.45
N ALA A 492 22.71 14.17 0.05
CA ALA A 492 21.36 14.32 0.60
C ALA A 492 20.34 13.55 -0.24
N LEU A 493 19.45 12.82 0.43
CA LEU A 493 18.33 12.14 -0.23
C LEU A 493 17.11 13.05 -0.15
N ALA A 494 16.64 13.50 -1.31
CA ALA A 494 15.49 14.39 -1.42
C ALA A 494 14.33 13.68 -2.11
N LEU A 495 13.17 13.68 -1.47
CA LEU A 495 11.91 13.39 -2.13
C LEU A 495 11.48 14.62 -2.94
N SER A 496 10.76 14.41 -4.04
CA SER A 496 10.34 15.50 -4.92
C SER A 496 9.52 16.56 -4.20
N ALA A 497 8.65 16.14 -3.27
CA ALA A 497 7.82 17.00 -2.43
C ALA A 497 8.61 17.88 -1.45
N GLN A 498 9.89 17.60 -1.24
CA GLN A 498 10.74 18.39 -0.33
C GLN A 498 11.37 19.58 -1.06
N TYR A 499 11.19 19.75 -2.37
CA TYR A 499 11.69 20.94 -3.06
C TYR A 499 10.79 22.16 -2.84
N VAL A 500 11.38 23.23 -2.32
CA VAL A 500 10.75 24.55 -2.13
C VAL A 500 11.50 25.62 -2.93
N ASP A 501 10.88 26.78 -3.12
CA ASP A 501 11.48 27.88 -3.90
C ASP A 501 12.79 28.39 -3.29
N ALA A 502 12.83 28.51 -1.97
CA ALA A 502 14.01 28.91 -1.22
C ALA A 502 13.98 28.29 0.17
N VAL A 503 15.11 27.71 0.58
CA VAL A 503 15.32 27.25 1.94
C VAL A 503 15.92 28.41 2.75
N PRO A 504 15.30 28.84 3.87
CA PRO A 504 15.98 29.67 4.87
C PRO A 504 17.32 29.05 5.26
N HIS A 505 18.39 29.84 5.14
CA HIS A 505 19.74 29.44 5.49
C HIS A 505 20.54 30.65 5.97
N ASP A 506 21.57 30.40 6.78
CA ASP A 506 22.57 31.37 7.19
C ASP A 506 23.99 30.95 6.78
N GLU A 507 25.02 31.62 7.32
CA GLU A 507 26.42 31.36 6.98
C GLU A 507 26.99 30.06 7.58
N PHE A 508 26.27 29.44 8.53
CA PHE A 508 26.66 28.20 9.18
C PHE A 508 26.05 26.95 8.50
N ASP A 509 25.07 27.13 7.60
CA ASP A 509 24.43 26.04 6.86
C ASP A 509 25.32 25.52 5.70
N LEU A 510 25.68 24.24 5.76
CA LEU A 510 26.54 23.62 4.76
C LEU A 510 25.73 22.91 3.68
N LYS A 511 26.00 23.23 2.42
CA LYS A 511 25.40 22.53 1.28
C LYS A 511 25.92 21.09 1.18
N PRO A 512 25.04 20.10 0.93
CA PRO A 512 25.50 18.79 0.48
C PRO A 512 26.22 18.90 -0.87
N ASP A 513 27.21 18.04 -1.09
CA ASP A 513 27.95 17.97 -2.36
C ASP A 513 27.04 17.43 -3.49
N VAL A 514 26.13 16.51 -3.16
CA VAL A 514 25.16 15.91 -4.09
C VAL A 514 23.78 15.86 -3.44
N ILE A 515 22.74 16.23 -4.18
CA ILE A 515 21.34 15.95 -3.82
C ILE A 515 20.80 14.92 -4.81
N LEU A 516 20.45 13.74 -4.32
CA LEU A 516 19.78 12.71 -5.11
C LEU A 516 18.28 12.86 -4.94
N ASN A 517 17.60 13.05 -6.06
CA ASN A 517 16.14 13.05 -6.11
C ASN A 517 15.66 12.08 -7.21
N PRO A 518 14.37 11.79 -7.29
CA PRO A 518 13.84 10.82 -8.25
C PRO A 518 14.04 11.22 -9.72
N PHE A 519 14.12 12.52 -10.00
CA PHE A 519 14.03 13.09 -11.34
C PHE A 519 15.36 13.60 -11.93
N VAL A 520 16.38 13.83 -11.10
CA VAL A 520 17.72 14.29 -11.51
C VAL A 520 18.78 13.28 -11.17
#